data_AF-V9FYG4-F1
#
_entry.id   AF-V9FYG4-F1
#
_cell.length_a   1.000
_cell.length_b   1.000
_cell.length_c   1.000
_cell.angle_alpha   90.00
_cell.angle_beta   90.00
_cell.angle_gamma   90.00
#
_symmetry.space_group_name_H-M   'P 1'
#
loop_
_entity.id
_entity.type
_entity.pdbx_description
1 polymer ?
#
loop_
_entity_poly.entity_id
_entity_poly.type
_entity_poly.pdbx_seq_one_letter_code
_entity_poly.pdbx_strand_id
1 'polypeptide(L)' 'MSAQCYLRSSDIFAMIEKLTAAAGQVDVNVVMVAWTYSPEHMENAMGDYIMCGSVYVFNEKGS' A
#
# COMPACT_ATOMS: atom_id res chain seq x y z
N MET A 1 18.46 -31.84 -1.84
CA MET A 1 17.76 -30.82 -2.65
C MET A 1 17.06 -29.87 -1.70
N SER A 2 17.43 -28.59 -1.73
CA SER A 2 16.72 -27.54 -0.98
C SER A 2 15.57 -27.03 -1.84
N ALA A 3 14.33 -27.14 -1.37
CA ALA A 3 13.20 -26.48 -2.03
C ALA A 3 13.32 -24.98 -1.75
N GLN A 4 13.59 -24.19 -2.79
CA GLN A 4 13.63 -22.74 -2.67
C GLN A 4 12.18 -22.22 -2.66
N CYS A 5 11.74 -21.66 -1.54
CA CYS A 5 10.42 -21.04 -1.43
C CYS A 5 10.40 -19.77 -2.28
N TYR A 6 9.67 -19.79 -3.39
CA TYR A 6 9.39 -18.61 -4.20
C TYR A 6 7.95 -18.18 -3.97
N LEU A 7 7.75 -16.96 -3.46
CA LEU A 7 6.45 -16.30 -3.47
C LEU A 7 6.19 -15.77 -4.89
N ARG A 8 5.07 -16.13 -5.50
CA ARG A 8 4.61 -15.49 -6.73
C ARG A 8 3.91 -14.19 -6.38
N SER A 9 3.84 -13.23 -7.30
CA SER A 9 3.13 -11.97 -7.08
C SER A 9 1.65 -12.18 -6.69
N SER A 10 1.01 -13.23 -7.22
CA SER A 10 -0.34 -13.63 -6.83
C SER A 10 -0.44 -14.02 -5.35
N ASP A 11 0.60 -14.66 -4.82
CA ASP A 11 0.64 -15.09 -3.43
C ASP A 11 0.79 -13.87 -2.50
N ILE A 12 1.52 -12.84 -2.95
CA ILE A 12 1.62 -11.54 -2.24
C ILE A 12 0.27 -10.83 -2.22
N PHE A 13 -0.42 -10.72 -3.36
CA PHE A 13 -1.73 -10.06 -3.42
C PHE A 13 -2.79 -10.78 -2.58
N ALA A 14 -2.73 -12.10 -2.49
CA ALA A 14 -3.64 -12.88 -1.64
C ALA A 14 -3.38 -12.69 -0.14
N MET A 15 -2.21 -12.19 0.25
CA MET A 15 -1.85 -11.91 1.65
C MET A 15 -2.17 -10.47 2.09
N ILE A 16 -2.61 -9.59 1.19
CA ILE A 16 -2.97 -8.21 1.50
C ILE A 16 -4.46 -8.15 1.84
N GLU A 17 -4.78 -7.75 3.07
CA GLU A 17 -6.18 -7.63 3.52
C GLU A 17 -6.84 -6.34 3.02
N LYS A 18 -6.17 -5.20 3.19
CA LYS A 18 -6.65 -3.89 2.70
C LYS A 18 -5.54 -3.12 2.00
N LEU A 19 -5.95 -2.24 1.09
CA LEU A 19 -5.07 -1.37 0.32
C LEU A 19 -5.55 0.08 0.41
N THR A 20 -4.62 1.01 0.59
CA THR A 20 -4.82 2.44 0.35
C THR A 20 -3.84 2.91 -0.72
N ALA A 21 -4.30 3.77 -1.64
CA ALA A 21 -3.47 4.31 -2.71
C ALA A 21 -3.72 5.80 -2.89
N ALA A 22 -2.70 6.52 -3.33
CA ALA A 22 -2.78 7.93 -3.69
C ALA A 22 -1.80 8.24 -4.83
N ALA A 23 -2.13 9.23 -5.64
CA ALA A 23 -1.31 9.69 -6.75
C ALA A 23 -1.50 11.19 -6.96
N GLY A 24 -0.42 11.88 -7.35
CA GLY A 24 -0.42 13.31 -7.68
C GLY A 24 -0.12 14.25 -6.52
N GLN A 25 -0.04 13.77 -5.28
CA GLN A 25 0.40 14.56 -4.13
C GLN A 25 1.93 14.69 -4.12
N VAL A 26 2.42 15.86 -3.73
CA VAL A 26 3.87 16.18 -3.69
C VAL A 26 4.55 15.62 -2.44
N ASP A 27 3.80 15.37 -1.37
CA ASP A 27 4.34 15.00 -0.06
C ASP A 27 3.46 13.91 0.59
N VAL A 28 4.10 12.96 1.29
CA VAL A 28 3.42 11.86 1.98
C VAL A 28 2.48 12.36 3.09
N ASN A 29 2.80 13.46 3.76
CA ASN A 29 1.94 14.07 4.76
C ASN A 29 0.61 14.53 4.14
N VAL A 30 0.64 15.04 2.91
CA VAL A 30 -0.58 15.42 2.19
C VAL A 30 -1.43 14.18 1.88
N VAL A 31 -0.80 13.07 1.52
CA VAL A 31 -1.48 11.77 1.33
C VAL A 31 -2.13 11.30 2.63
N MET A 32 -1.39 11.29 3.74
CA MET A 32 -1.89 10.82 5.03
C MET A 32 -3.08 11.66 5.51
N VAL A 33 -2.98 12.99 5.39
CA VAL A 33 -4.10 13.88 5.70
C VAL A 33 -5.30 13.59 4.80
N ALA A 34 -5.10 13.44 3.49
CA ALA A 34 -6.19 13.12 2.57
C ALA A 34 -6.88 11.79 2.93
N TRP A 35 -6.13 10.76 3.33
CA TRP A 35 -6.68 9.50 3.79
C TRP A 35 -7.48 9.63 5.09
N THR A 36 -7.08 10.48 6.04
CA THR A 36 -7.88 10.71 7.26
C THR A 36 -9.25 11.34 7.00
N TYR A 37 -9.40 12.10 5.91
CA TYR A 37 -10.68 12.69 5.52
C TYR A 37 -11.52 11.79 4.60
N SER A 38 -11.02 10.61 4.23
CA SER A 38 -11.75 9.64 3.41
C SER A 38 -12.15 8.44 4.26
N PRO A 39 -13.45 8.21 4.54
CA PRO A 39 -13.90 7.13 5.42
C PRO A 39 -13.33 5.74 5.07
N GLU A 40 -13.31 5.38 3.79
CA GLU A 40 -12.77 4.09 3.33
C GLU A 40 -11.25 3.95 3.55
N HIS A 41 -10.48 4.99 3.21
CA HIS A 41 -9.04 4.98 3.44
C HIS A 41 -8.71 4.95 4.93
N MET A 42 -9.50 5.64 5.76
CA MET A 42 -9.34 5.62 7.21
C MET A 42 -9.68 4.25 7.81
N GLU A 43 -10.76 3.60 7.37
CA GLU A 43 -11.09 2.22 7.78
C GLU A 43 -9.95 1.26 7.41
N ASN A 44 -9.44 1.37 6.18
CA ASN A 44 -8.34 0.53 5.71
C ASN A 44 -7.04 0.78 6.48
N ALA A 45 -6.77 2.02 6.93
CA ALA A 45 -5.55 2.36 7.67
C ALA A 45 -5.62 2.02 9.17
N MET A 46 -6.82 2.00 9.76
CA MET A 46 -7.03 1.82 11.21
C MET A 46 -7.50 0.41 11.60
N GLY A 47 -7.48 -0.55 10.66
CA GLY A 47 -7.85 -1.94 10.95
C GLY A 47 -6.86 -2.65 11.88
N ASP A 48 -7.28 -3.79 12.43
CA ASP A 48 -6.50 -4.60 13.36
C ASP A 48 -5.51 -5.51 12.61
N TYR A 49 -4.45 -4.90 12.05
CA TYR A 49 -3.41 -5.62 11.32
C TYR A 49 -2.13 -5.72 12.15
N ILE A 50 -1.48 -6.87 12.08
CA ILE A 50 -0.17 -7.10 12.70
C ILE A 50 1.00 -6.69 11.79
N MET A 51 0.72 -6.33 10.53
CA MET A 51 1.70 -5.94 9.52
C MET A 51 1.17 -4.80 8.65
N CYS A 52 2.04 -3.86 8.31
CA CYS A 52 1.79 -2.78 7.38
C CYS A 52 3.00 -2.65 6.43
N GLY A 53 2.75 -2.47 5.14
CA GLY A 53 3.78 -2.30 4.12
C GLY A 53 3.44 -1.15 3.18
N SER A 54 4.46 -0.46 2.68
CA SER A 54 4.30 0.67 1.77
C SER A 54 5.21 0.55 0.56
N VAL A 55 4.71 0.93 -0.61
CA VAL A 55 5.49 1.06 -1.85
C VAL A 55 5.25 2.45 -2.41
N TYR A 56 6.33 3.10 -2.85
CA TYR A 56 6.28 4.38 -3.53
C TYR A 56 6.88 4.24 -4.93
N VAL A 57 6.17 4.77 -5.93
CA VAL A 57 6.60 4.76 -7.33
C VAL A 57 6.64 6.19 -7.83
N PHE A 58 7.81 6.62 -8.29
CA PHE A 58 8.02 7.92 -8.92
C PHE A 58 8.56 7.73 -10.33
N ASN A 59 7.93 8.36 -11.30
CA ASN A 59 8.44 8.45 -12.66
C ASN A 59 8.81 9.90 -12.95
N GLU A 60 10.12 10.20 -12.98
CA GLU A 60 10.66 11.52 -13.25
C GLU A 60 10.23 12.07 -14.63
N LYS A 61 9.94 11.18 -15.59
CA LYS A 61 9.59 11.59 -16.95
C LYS A 61 8.14 12.06 -17.13
N GLY A 62 7.29 11.86 -16.12
CA GLY A 62 5.84 11.95 -16.32
C GLY A 62 5.34 10.84 -17.28
N SER A 63 4.06 10.48 -17.20
CA SER A 63 3.43 9.54 -18.13
C SER A 63 3.45 10.04 -19.57
#